data_AF-A0ABD2YN85-F1
#
_entry.id   AF-A0ABD2YN85-F1
#
_cell.length_a   1.000
_cell.length_b   1.000
_cell.length_c   1.000
_cell.angle_alpha   90.00
_cell.angle_beta   90.00
_cell.angle_gamma   90.00
#
_symmetry.space_group_name_H-M   'P 1'
#
loop_
_entity.id
_entity.type
_entity.pdbx_description
1 polymer ?
#
loop_
_entity_poly.entity_id
_entity_poly.type
_entity_poly.pdbx_seq_one_letter_code
_entity_poly.pdbx_strand_id
1 'polypeptide(L)'
;MVSLTMPILSTNFANSYSSSNLMHFTSPSKPTFPNCRRGTKVTCNATNGDPKITSDNTEVSKKIDGETSLVKLDGRNVVLGIGGLYGATSFGTNPSAYAAPLAPTFTACHDSTDPDKKPIDCCPPTAAAADSKDYVPTAPKVVNTRLAAHLVDDTWLAKYKKALTAMRKLDDSDPRSFKAQANVHCAYCNGGYYQAGYETSKLNLDVHFSWLFFPFHIWYLYFFERIFQKYADDDTFTIPFWNWANPYGMFFPSIFIDSSSPLHDSLRNSNHLTKVLDLNYKGTDTSDSTITVIKNNLITMYKQMVTQSTTATAFFGKPFRAGNASGPGAGSIETTPHTNVHRWVGSEPGEADHGEDMGTFYSAGRDPVFYSHHANVDRMWNLWDSLGGQNFNDSDWLNSSFYF
;
A
#
# COMPACT_ATOMS: atom_id res chain seq x y z
N MET A 1 -57.65 -14.63 -2.44
CA MET A 1 -57.23 -14.11 -1.13
C MET A 1 -56.68 -15.26 -0.30
N VAL A 2 -55.37 -15.36 -0.17
CA VAL A 2 -54.72 -16.14 0.90
C VAL A 2 -53.44 -15.38 1.27
N SER A 3 -53.41 -14.93 2.51
CA SER A 3 -52.30 -14.27 3.21
C SER A 3 -51.72 -15.29 4.19
N LEU A 4 -50.39 -15.35 4.33
CA LEU A 4 -49.64 -15.93 5.46
C LEU A 4 -48.16 -15.52 5.30
N THR A 5 -47.69 -14.43 5.91
CA THR A 5 -47.00 -14.31 7.21
C THR A 5 -45.72 -15.16 7.37
N MET A 6 -44.58 -14.46 7.49
CA MET A 6 -43.25 -14.96 7.86
C MET A 6 -43.16 -15.30 9.36
N PRO A 7 -42.31 -16.27 9.77
CA PRO A 7 -41.98 -16.48 11.17
C PRO A 7 -40.74 -15.69 11.61
N ILE A 8 -40.86 -15.04 12.76
CA ILE A 8 -39.79 -14.43 13.56
C ILE A 8 -39.30 -15.51 14.54
N LEU A 9 -37.99 -15.80 14.57
CA LEU A 9 -37.39 -16.59 15.65
C LEU A 9 -36.99 -15.67 16.81
N SER A 10 -37.73 -15.78 17.91
CA SER A 10 -37.35 -15.28 19.24
C SER A 10 -36.64 -16.39 20.02
N THR A 11 -35.43 -16.12 20.51
CA THR A 11 -34.72 -17.00 21.44
C THR A 11 -35.04 -16.61 22.89
N ASN A 12 -35.73 -17.51 23.59
CA ASN A 12 -35.83 -17.51 25.05
C ASN A 12 -35.02 -18.68 25.59
N PHE A 13 -33.93 -18.42 26.30
CA PHE A 13 -33.37 -19.38 27.26
C PHE A 13 -33.00 -18.63 28.54
N ALA A 14 -33.77 -18.93 29.59
CA ALA A 14 -33.50 -18.51 30.95
C ALA A 14 -32.68 -19.60 31.67
N ASN A 15 -31.58 -19.13 32.25
CA ASN A 15 -30.88 -19.56 33.47
C ASN A 15 -31.18 -20.93 34.10
N SER A 16 -30.11 -21.73 34.22
CA SER A 16 -29.83 -22.51 35.43
C SER A 16 -28.38 -22.24 35.85
N TYR A 17 -28.21 -21.55 36.98
CA TYR A 17 -26.93 -21.31 37.64
C TYR A 17 -26.45 -22.57 38.36
N SER A 18 -25.16 -22.91 38.20
CA SER A 18 -24.37 -23.53 39.28
C SER A 18 -22.92 -23.06 39.17
N SER A 19 -22.45 -22.58 40.31
CA SER A 19 -21.17 -21.98 40.66
C SER A 19 -19.93 -22.83 40.32
N SER A 20 -18.84 -22.18 39.88
CA SER A 20 -17.59 -22.11 40.68
C SER A 20 -16.43 -21.39 39.94
N ASN A 21 -15.70 -20.60 40.74
CA ASN A 21 -14.32 -20.13 40.58
C ASN A 21 -13.99 -18.97 39.62
N LEU A 22 -14.16 -17.77 40.21
CA LEU A 22 -13.44 -16.54 39.90
C LEU A 22 -11.93 -16.76 40.10
N MET A 23 -11.12 -16.70 39.04
CA MET A 23 -9.66 -16.52 39.17
C MET A 23 -9.30 -15.07 38.84
N HIS A 24 -8.69 -14.42 39.83
CA HIS A 24 -8.08 -13.11 39.73
C HIS A 24 -7.03 -13.06 38.61
N PHE A 25 -7.17 -12.09 37.69
CA PHE A 25 -6.07 -11.66 36.83
C PHE A 25 -5.08 -10.85 37.67
N THR A 26 -3.97 -11.46 38.05
CA THR A 26 -2.79 -10.76 38.52
C THR A 26 -1.99 -10.26 37.32
N SER A 27 -1.65 -8.97 37.37
CA SER A 27 -0.84 -8.25 36.38
C SER A 27 0.59 -8.81 36.33
N PRO A 28 1.15 -9.15 35.15
CA PRO A 28 2.58 -9.39 35.03
C PRO A 28 3.33 -8.08 34.81
N SER A 29 4.41 -7.96 35.56
CA SER A 29 5.45 -6.95 35.58
C SER A 29 6.00 -6.52 34.21
N LYS A 30 6.44 -5.26 34.14
CA LYS A 30 7.16 -4.60 33.04
C LYS A 30 8.24 -5.53 32.41
N PRO A 31 8.27 -5.71 31.09
CA PRO A 31 9.38 -6.40 30.44
C PRO A 31 10.60 -5.48 30.34
N THR A 32 11.72 -5.95 30.86
CA THR A 32 13.06 -5.41 30.62
C THR A 32 13.53 -5.78 29.21
N PHE A 33 13.93 -4.78 28.43
CA PHE A 33 14.48 -4.94 27.07
C PHE A 33 15.85 -5.62 27.08
N PRO A 34 16.08 -6.72 26.35
CA PRO A 34 17.42 -7.15 25.97
C PRO A 34 17.86 -6.45 24.67
N ASN A 35 19.14 -6.07 24.63
CA ASN A 35 19.81 -5.45 23.49
C ASN A 35 19.58 -6.22 22.18
N CYS A 36 18.96 -5.56 21.20
CA CYS A 36 18.72 -6.08 19.87
C CYS A 36 20.00 -6.03 19.02
N ARG A 37 20.51 -7.19 18.60
CA ARG A 37 21.51 -7.28 17.51
C ARG A 37 20.80 -7.06 16.17
N ARG A 38 21.38 -6.18 15.34
CA ARG A 38 20.87 -5.71 14.04
C ARG A 38 20.65 -6.87 13.06
N GLY A 39 19.42 -7.03 12.58
CA GLY A 39 19.09 -7.73 11.33
C GLY A 39 18.93 -6.75 10.16
N THR A 40 19.06 -7.24 8.93
CA THR A 40 19.02 -6.47 7.67
C THR A 40 17.63 -5.84 7.44
N LYS A 41 17.63 -4.51 7.25
CA LYS A 41 16.45 -3.72 6.88
C LYS A 41 16.14 -3.91 5.40
N VAL A 42 14.86 -3.90 5.04
CA VAL A 42 14.43 -3.52 3.69
C VAL A 42 14.85 -2.05 3.52
N THR A 43 15.72 -1.78 2.55
CA THR A 43 16.48 -0.51 2.47
C THR A 43 15.72 0.57 1.69
N CYS A 44 15.20 1.56 2.40
CA CYS A 44 15.12 2.95 1.93
C CYS A 44 16.12 3.75 2.76
N ASN A 45 17.15 4.31 2.14
CA ASN A 45 18.18 5.08 2.84
C ASN A 45 17.92 6.58 2.62
N ALA A 46 17.30 7.23 3.60
CA ALA A 46 17.18 8.68 3.66
C ALA A 46 18.56 9.30 3.93
N THR A 47 18.96 10.26 3.11
CA THR A 47 20.22 10.99 3.23
C THR A 47 20.18 11.96 4.42
N ASN A 48 20.85 11.62 5.52
CA ASN A 48 21.24 12.60 6.53
C ASN A 48 22.60 13.19 6.15
N GLY A 49 22.58 14.41 5.63
CA GLY A 49 23.77 15.26 5.54
C GLY A 49 23.72 16.31 6.64
N ASP A 50 24.46 16.09 7.73
CA ASP A 50 24.81 17.15 8.68
C ASP A 50 26.33 17.37 8.64
N PRO A 51 26.82 18.59 8.43
CA PRO A 51 28.23 18.90 8.64
C PRO A 51 28.52 19.02 10.14
N LYS A 52 29.62 18.38 10.54
CA LYS A 52 30.27 18.52 11.85
C LYS A 52 30.44 19.99 12.23
N ILE A 53 29.85 20.40 13.35
CA ILE A 53 30.30 21.58 14.10
C ILE A 53 30.91 21.08 15.41
N THR A 54 32.20 21.40 15.56
CA THR A 54 33.01 21.18 16.75
C THR A 54 32.48 22.01 17.91
N SER A 55 32.28 21.34 19.05
CA SER A 55 31.98 21.96 20.34
C SER A 55 33.18 22.76 20.83
N ASP A 56 32.99 24.06 21.06
CA ASP A 56 33.79 24.80 22.03
C ASP A 56 32.84 25.52 22.99
N ASN A 57 33.08 25.25 24.28
CA ASN A 57 32.27 25.72 25.40
C ASN A 57 32.61 27.19 25.69
N THR A 58 31.59 28.03 25.83
CA THR A 58 31.66 29.17 26.77
C THR A 58 30.25 29.62 27.14
N GLU A 59 29.92 29.45 28.43
CA GLU A 59 28.76 30.01 29.08
C GLU A 59 28.87 31.54 29.14
N VAL A 60 27.82 32.27 28.73
CA VAL A 60 27.46 33.56 29.34
C VAL A 60 25.93 33.71 29.35
N SER A 61 25.42 34.09 30.51
CA SER A 61 24.00 34.23 30.89
C SER A 61 23.43 35.62 30.60
N LYS A 62 22.07 35.72 30.67
CA LYS A 62 21.19 36.92 30.72
C LYS A 62 20.82 37.50 29.34
N LYS A 63 19.61 38.01 29.06
CA LYS A 63 18.51 38.54 29.90
C LYS A 63 17.18 38.54 29.10
N ILE A 64 16.06 38.55 29.83
CA ILE A 64 14.66 38.74 29.36
C ILE A 64 14.40 40.22 29.04
N ASP A 65 13.55 40.49 28.04
CA ASP A 65 12.50 41.53 27.90
C ASP A 65 11.88 41.30 26.48
N GLY A 66 10.57 41.22 26.19
CA GLY A 66 9.36 41.80 26.77
C GLY A 66 8.78 42.79 25.75
N GLU A 67 7.79 42.40 24.93
CA GLU A 67 6.61 43.23 24.61
C GLU A 67 5.58 42.57 23.66
N THR A 68 4.34 42.88 23.98
CA THR A 68 3.05 42.42 23.47
C THR A 68 2.55 43.25 22.29
N SER A 69 1.80 42.66 21.36
CA SER A 69 0.71 43.37 20.67
C SER A 69 -0.36 42.41 20.18
N LEU A 70 -1.55 42.58 20.77
CA LEU A 70 -2.84 42.03 20.38
C LEU A 70 -3.40 42.83 19.20
N VAL A 71 -3.83 42.16 18.12
CA VAL A 71 -4.89 42.68 17.25
C VAL A 71 -5.90 41.57 17.00
N LYS A 72 -7.03 41.68 17.70
CA LYS A 72 -8.33 41.13 17.30
C LYS A 72 -8.91 42.06 16.25
N LEU A 73 -9.38 41.54 15.13
CA LEU A 73 -10.56 42.06 14.44
C LEU A 73 -11.37 40.90 13.84
N ASP A 74 -12.67 41.13 13.85
CA ASP A 74 -13.79 40.20 13.93
C ASP A 74 -14.42 39.94 12.54
N GLY A 75 -15.31 38.94 12.48
CA GLY A 75 -15.85 38.32 11.28
C GLY A 75 -16.80 39.14 10.41
N ARG A 76 -17.04 38.60 9.20
CA ARG A 76 -18.35 38.44 8.53
C ARG A 76 -18.19 37.69 7.20
N ASN A 77 -18.96 36.61 7.08
CA ASN A 77 -19.55 35.98 5.90
C ASN A 77 -19.12 36.47 4.51
N VAL A 78 -18.59 35.55 3.69
CA VAL A 78 -18.97 35.42 2.27
C VAL A 78 -19.08 33.94 1.94
N VAL A 79 -20.32 33.45 1.88
CA VAL A 79 -20.69 32.28 1.07
C VAL A 79 -21.06 32.84 -0.30
N LEU A 80 -20.33 32.46 -1.33
CA LEU A 80 -20.76 32.48 -2.72
C LEU A 80 -19.97 31.40 -3.44
N GLY A 81 -20.66 30.32 -3.79
CA GLY A 81 -20.13 29.31 -4.68
C GLY A 81 -20.06 29.80 -6.13
N ILE A 82 -19.43 28.96 -6.93
CA ILE A 82 -19.52 28.75 -8.39
C ILE A 82 -18.12 28.77 -9.01
N GLY A 83 -17.80 27.68 -9.70
CA GLY A 83 -17.00 27.73 -10.92
C GLY A 83 -15.55 27.30 -10.76
N GLY A 84 -15.25 26.11 -11.28
CA GLY A 84 -13.90 25.58 -11.36
C GLY A 84 -12.97 26.45 -12.20
N LEU A 85 -11.73 26.52 -11.73
CA LEU A 85 -10.55 26.89 -12.51
C LEU A 85 -9.38 26.08 -11.93
N TYR A 86 -9.19 24.86 -12.42
CA TYR A 86 -7.89 24.20 -12.34
C TYR A 86 -7.26 24.34 -13.72
N GLY A 87 -6.59 25.47 -13.90
CA GLY A 87 -5.78 25.80 -15.06
C GLY A 87 -4.56 26.56 -14.57
N ALA A 88 -3.38 26.04 -14.92
CA ALA A 88 -2.05 26.46 -14.49
C ALA A 88 -1.89 27.95 -14.18
N THR A 89 -1.37 28.27 -12.98
CA THR A 89 -0.74 29.58 -12.73
C THR A 89 0.61 29.43 -12.05
N SER A 90 1.58 30.06 -12.70
CA SER A 90 2.96 30.31 -12.32
C SER A 90 3.14 30.82 -10.88
N PHE A 91 4.29 30.44 -10.31
CA PHE A 91 4.82 30.82 -9.00
C PHE A 91 4.71 32.31 -8.67
N GLY A 92 4.19 32.60 -7.47
CA GLY A 92 4.26 33.90 -6.80
C GLY A 92 4.40 33.69 -5.29
N THR A 93 5.51 34.17 -4.73
CA THR A 93 5.87 34.06 -3.31
C THR A 93 4.93 34.87 -2.42
N ASN A 94 4.04 34.20 -1.68
CA ASN A 94 3.39 34.73 -0.47
C ASN A 94 2.99 33.57 0.47
N PRO A 95 3.45 33.53 1.74
CA PRO A 95 3.23 32.40 2.63
C PRO A 95 1.92 32.58 3.39
N SER A 96 0.82 32.12 2.82
CA SER A 96 -0.44 31.95 3.55
C SER A 96 -1.12 30.69 3.05
N ALA A 97 -0.91 29.59 3.79
CA ALA A 97 -1.67 28.34 3.78
C ALA A 97 -2.19 27.86 2.41
N TYR A 98 -1.30 27.71 1.42
CA TYR A 98 -1.62 26.90 0.25
C TYR A 98 -1.48 25.43 0.63
N ALA A 99 -2.50 24.63 0.31
CA ALA A 99 -2.40 23.18 0.28
C ALA A 99 -1.18 22.79 -0.57
N ALA A 100 -0.42 21.79 -0.12
CA ALA A 100 0.79 21.28 -0.77
C ALA A 100 0.61 19.79 -1.15
N PRO A 101 -0.38 19.46 -2.00
CA PRO A 101 -0.60 18.09 -2.44
C PRO A 101 0.57 17.57 -3.27
N LEU A 102 0.81 16.27 -3.22
CA LEU A 102 1.85 15.62 -4.00
C LEU A 102 1.35 15.24 -5.39
N ALA A 103 2.16 15.51 -6.40
CA ALA A 103 1.96 15.09 -7.78
C ALA A 103 3.33 14.75 -8.41
N PRO A 104 3.39 13.77 -9.31
CA PRO A 104 4.62 13.50 -10.06
C PRO A 104 4.89 14.59 -11.09
N THR A 105 6.16 14.78 -11.46
CA THR A 105 6.51 15.48 -12.70
C THR A 105 6.29 14.61 -13.92
N PHE A 106 5.07 14.62 -14.44
CA PHE A 106 4.60 13.71 -15.50
C PHE A 106 5.50 13.61 -16.74
N THR A 107 6.19 14.68 -17.14
CA THR A 107 7.06 14.70 -18.34
C THR A 107 8.53 14.39 -18.07
N ALA A 108 8.90 14.17 -16.81
CA ALA A 108 10.29 14.08 -16.37
C ALA A 108 10.52 12.84 -15.51
N CYS A 109 10.07 11.68 -16.02
CA CYS A 109 10.54 10.41 -15.48
C CYS A 109 12.06 10.28 -15.71
N HIS A 110 12.76 9.72 -14.74
CA HIS A 110 14.17 9.41 -14.85
C HIS A 110 14.46 8.00 -14.32
N ASP A 111 15.69 7.54 -14.53
CA ASP A 111 16.13 6.24 -14.06
C ASP A 111 15.83 6.10 -12.55
N SER A 112 15.15 5.01 -12.24
CA SER A 112 14.99 4.52 -10.88
C SER A 112 16.30 3.88 -10.41
N THR A 113 16.41 3.55 -9.14
CA THR A 113 17.60 2.85 -8.62
C THR A 113 17.26 1.54 -7.93
N ASP A 114 18.07 0.52 -8.18
CA ASP A 114 18.06 -0.74 -7.43
C ASP A 114 18.58 -0.52 -5.98
N PRO A 115 18.47 -1.53 -5.09
CA PRO A 115 19.04 -1.47 -3.75
C PRO A 115 20.56 -1.18 -3.69
N ASP A 116 21.32 -1.55 -4.72
CA ASP A 116 22.75 -1.26 -4.90
C ASP A 116 23.03 0.13 -5.49
N LYS A 117 21.98 0.93 -5.75
CA LYS A 117 22.02 2.24 -6.42
C LYS A 117 22.43 2.19 -7.89
N LYS A 118 22.29 1.05 -8.55
CA LYS A 118 22.45 0.95 -10.01
C LYS A 118 21.20 1.51 -10.69
N PRO A 119 21.36 2.27 -11.78
CA PRO A 119 20.23 2.76 -12.57
C PRO A 119 19.38 1.62 -13.15
N ILE A 120 18.06 1.76 -13.08
CA ILE A 120 17.07 0.91 -13.74
C ILE A 120 16.11 1.83 -14.51
N ASP A 121 15.93 1.54 -15.80
CA ASP A 121 14.92 2.21 -16.60
C ASP A 121 13.54 1.58 -16.33
N CYS A 122 12.72 2.33 -15.60
CA CYS A 122 11.34 2.00 -15.29
C CYS A 122 10.37 3.03 -15.85
N CYS A 123 10.85 3.93 -16.72
CA CYS A 123 10.00 5.00 -17.20
C CYS A 123 8.88 4.48 -18.09
N PRO A 124 7.67 5.05 -17.96
CA PRO A 124 6.59 4.70 -18.86
C PRO A 124 6.99 5.09 -20.30
N PRO A 125 6.44 4.42 -21.31
CA PRO A 125 6.59 4.83 -22.70
C PRO A 125 6.25 6.31 -22.86
N THR A 126 7.04 7.03 -23.67
CA THR A 126 6.93 8.49 -23.82
C THR A 126 5.52 8.90 -24.26
N ALA A 127 4.76 9.51 -23.34
CA ALA A 127 3.49 10.16 -23.63
C ALA A 127 3.69 11.68 -23.66
N ALA A 128 3.02 12.37 -24.58
CA ALA A 128 3.05 13.83 -24.55
C ALA A 128 2.20 14.32 -23.37
N ALA A 129 2.61 15.43 -22.73
CA ALA A 129 1.78 16.07 -21.69
C ALA A 129 0.38 16.43 -22.20
N ALA A 130 0.20 16.62 -23.51
CA ALA A 130 -1.08 16.90 -24.14
C ALA A 130 -2.04 15.69 -24.15
N ASP A 131 -1.54 14.48 -23.91
CA ASP A 131 -2.32 13.25 -23.89
C ASP A 131 -2.88 12.92 -22.50
N SER A 132 -2.38 13.58 -21.44
CA SER A 132 -2.91 13.42 -20.08
C SER A 132 -4.27 14.10 -19.95
N LYS A 133 -5.21 13.42 -19.30
CA LYS A 133 -6.56 13.91 -19.08
C LYS A 133 -6.97 13.65 -17.65
N ASP A 134 -7.70 14.60 -17.08
CA ASP A 134 -8.34 14.39 -15.79
C ASP A 134 -9.26 13.17 -15.86
N TYR A 135 -9.12 12.31 -14.86
CA TYR A 135 -9.94 11.12 -14.78
C TYR A 135 -11.39 11.50 -14.44
N VAL A 136 -12.32 11.13 -15.31
CA VAL A 136 -13.75 11.31 -15.08
C VAL A 136 -14.37 9.96 -14.69
N PRO A 137 -14.77 9.75 -13.43
CA PRO A 137 -15.39 8.51 -13.01
C PRO A 137 -16.70 8.31 -13.76
N THR A 138 -16.88 7.11 -14.31
CA THR A 138 -18.15 6.68 -14.90
C THR A 138 -18.76 5.60 -14.02
N ALA A 139 -20.07 5.71 -13.75
CA ALA A 139 -20.76 4.69 -12.99
C ALA A 139 -20.66 3.35 -13.74
N PRO A 140 -20.20 2.26 -13.08
CA PRO A 140 -20.09 0.98 -13.75
C PRO A 140 -21.49 0.44 -14.05
N LYS A 141 -21.64 -0.25 -15.18
CA LYS A 141 -22.90 -0.94 -15.53
C LYS A 141 -23.20 -2.10 -14.58
N VAL A 142 -22.14 -2.74 -14.07
CA VAL A 142 -22.18 -3.87 -13.14
C VAL A 142 -21.12 -3.62 -12.07
N VAL A 143 -21.48 -3.84 -10.80
CA VAL A 143 -20.51 -3.84 -9.70
C VAL A 143 -19.87 -5.21 -9.64
N ASN A 144 -18.60 -5.29 -10.03
CA ASN A 144 -17.87 -6.55 -10.04
C ASN A 144 -17.39 -6.92 -8.63
N THR A 145 -17.30 -8.21 -8.34
CA THR A 145 -16.87 -8.71 -7.02
C THR A 145 -15.59 -9.51 -7.16
N ARG A 146 -14.49 -9.03 -6.54
CA ARG A 146 -13.24 -9.78 -6.46
C ARG A 146 -13.43 -11.10 -5.72
N LEU A 147 -12.93 -12.18 -6.30
CA LEU A 147 -12.98 -13.53 -5.71
C LEU A 147 -11.71 -13.82 -4.90
N ALA A 148 -11.82 -14.67 -3.88
CA ALA A 148 -10.63 -15.15 -3.17
C ALA A 148 -9.85 -16.10 -4.09
N ALA A 149 -8.52 -15.92 -4.20
CA ALA A 149 -7.69 -16.67 -5.14
C ALA A 149 -7.73 -18.20 -4.98
N HIS A 150 -8.02 -18.71 -3.77
CA HIS A 150 -8.15 -20.15 -3.49
C HIS A 150 -9.53 -20.73 -3.81
N LEU A 151 -10.49 -19.89 -4.23
CA LEU A 151 -11.88 -20.27 -4.52
C LEU A 151 -12.29 -20.02 -5.97
N VAL A 152 -11.37 -19.56 -6.83
CA VAL A 152 -11.67 -19.36 -8.25
C VAL A 152 -11.83 -20.70 -8.96
N ASP A 153 -12.75 -20.78 -9.91
CA ASP A 153 -12.97 -21.96 -10.74
C ASP A 153 -12.12 -21.94 -12.02
N ASP A 154 -12.13 -23.06 -12.75
CA ASP A 154 -11.36 -23.21 -14.00
C ASP A 154 -11.81 -22.25 -15.10
N THR A 155 -13.08 -21.84 -15.12
CA THR A 155 -13.62 -20.90 -16.11
C THR A 155 -13.07 -19.50 -15.87
N TRP A 156 -13.06 -19.06 -14.62
CA TRP A 156 -12.45 -17.81 -14.20
C TRP A 156 -10.93 -17.86 -14.47
N LEU A 157 -10.27 -18.95 -14.12
CA LEU A 157 -8.82 -19.11 -14.28
C LEU A 157 -8.41 -19.06 -15.76
N ALA A 158 -9.21 -19.63 -16.66
CA ALA A 158 -8.97 -19.56 -18.10
C ALA A 158 -8.98 -18.11 -18.62
N LYS A 159 -9.90 -17.26 -18.12
CA LYS A 159 -9.95 -15.83 -18.46
C LYS A 159 -8.70 -15.09 -17.96
N TYR A 160 -8.26 -15.39 -16.73
CA TYR A 160 -7.07 -14.77 -16.17
C TYR A 160 -5.81 -15.14 -16.97
N LYS A 161 -5.64 -16.43 -17.28
CA LYS A 161 -4.55 -16.94 -18.12
C LYS A 161 -4.57 -16.30 -19.52
N LYS A 162 -5.74 -16.23 -20.18
CA LYS A 162 -5.91 -15.58 -21.49
C LYS A 162 -5.45 -14.12 -21.46
N ALA A 163 -5.93 -13.34 -20.50
CA ALA A 163 -5.62 -11.92 -20.40
C ALA A 163 -4.13 -11.68 -20.15
N LEU A 164 -3.52 -12.39 -19.19
CA LEU A 164 -2.10 -12.24 -18.91
C LEU A 164 -1.23 -12.70 -20.08
N THR A 165 -1.57 -13.80 -20.76
CA THR A 165 -0.88 -14.22 -21.98
C THR A 165 -0.94 -13.15 -23.06
N ALA A 166 -2.07 -12.45 -23.22
CA ALA A 166 -2.18 -11.38 -24.19
C ALA A 166 -1.31 -10.17 -23.79
N MET A 167 -1.32 -9.76 -22.53
CA MET A 167 -0.48 -8.66 -22.03
C MET A 167 1.02 -8.93 -22.14
N ARG A 168 1.46 -10.19 -21.90
CA ARG A 168 2.86 -10.61 -22.08
C ARG A 168 3.30 -10.67 -23.54
N LYS A 169 2.37 -10.66 -24.51
CA LYS A 169 2.67 -10.65 -25.96
C LYS A 169 2.73 -9.25 -26.56
N LEU A 170 2.28 -8.24 -25.83
CA LEU A 170 2.39 -6.85 -26.29
C LEU A 170 3.86 -6.43 -26.34
N ASP A 171 4.16 -5.48 -27.22
CA ASP A 171 5.46 -4.85 -27.25
C ASP A 171 5.73 -4.14 -25.90
N ASP A 172 6.98 -4.17 -25.44
CA ASP A 172 7.38 -3.55 -24.17
C ASP A 172 7.08 -2.03 -24.13
N SER A 173 7.04 -1.37 -25.28
CA SER A 173 6.66 0.05 -25.42
C SER A 173 5.14 0.29 -25.37
N ASP A 174 4.31 -0.75 -25.41
CA ASP A 174 2.88 -0.60 -25.15
C ASP A 174 2.67 -0.38 -23.65
N PRO A 175 2.04 0.72 -23.20
CA PRO A 175 1.83 0.98 -21.78
C PRO A 175 0.97 -0.10 -21.10
N ARG A 176 0.24 -0.92 -21.86
CA ARG A 176 -0.58 -2.03 -21.36
C ARG A 176 0.18 -3.35 -21.31
N SER A 177 1.42 -3.40 -21.79
CA SER A 177 2.25 -4.61 -21.69
C SER A 177 2.46 -4.97 -20.23
N PHE A 178 2.62 -6.26 -19.96
CA PHE A 178 2.81 -6.71 -18.58
C PHE A 178 4.09 -6.12 -17.97
N LYS A 179 5.14 -5.90 -18.77
CA LYS A 179 6.37 -5.22 -18.36
C LYS A 179 6.12 -3.75 -18.04
N ALA A 180 5.41 -3.02 -18.91
CA ALA A 180 5.09 -1.61 -18.65
C ALA A 180 4.26 -1.45 -17.37
N GLN A 181 3.30 -2.35 -17.13
CA GLN A 181 2.54 -2.37 -15.88
C GLN A 181 3.44 -2.61 -14.67
N ALA A 182 4.34 -3.61 -14.71
CA ALA A 182 5.32 -3.82 -13.64
C ALA A 182 6.21 -2.58 -13.38
N ASN A 183 6.59 -1.87 -14.44
CA ASN A 183 7.40 -0.65 -14.37
C ASN A 183 6.67 0.53 -13.71
N VAL A 184 5.34 0.58 -13.72
CA VAL A 184 4.57 1.59 -12.96
C VAL A 184 4.96 1.53 -11.49
N HIS A 185 4.96 0.32 -10.89
CA HIS A 185 5.37 0.15 -9.50
C HIS A 185 6.83 0.55 -9.29
N CYS A 186 7.74 0.13 -10.17
CA CYS A 186 9.15 0.52 -10.08
C CYS A 186 9.33 2.04 -10.08
N ALA A 187 8.75 2.76 -11.05
CA ALA A 187 8.94 4.21 -11.18
C ALA A 187 8.44 4.99 -9.95
N TYR A 188 7.30 4.59 -9.37
CA TYR A 188 6.74 5.25 -8.18
C TYR A 188 7.42 4.88 -6.86
N CYS A 189 8.17 3.77 -6.81
CA CYS A 189 8.69 3.21 -5.55
C CYS A 189 10.22 3.19 -5.49
N ASN A 190 10.90 3.40 -6.62
CA ASN A 190 12.36 3.39 -6.73
C ASN A 190 12.92 4.72 -7.25
N GLY A 191 12.14 5.79 -7.07
CA GLY A 191 12.56 7.16 -7.37
C GLY A 191 12.66 7.43 -8.86
N GLY A 192 11.69 7.01 -9.66
CA GLY A 192 11.59 7.41 -11.07
C GLY A 192 10.95 8.78 -11.28
N TYR A 193 10.34 9.36 -10.24
CA TYR A 193 9.70 10.67 -10.28
C TYR A 193 10.17 11.58 -9.15
N TYR A 194 10.37 12.86 -9.49
CA TYR A 194 10.44 13.93 -8.51
C TYR A 194 9.06 14.48 -8.18
N GLN A 195 8.97 15.16 -7.04
CA GLN A 195 7.79 15.95 -6.67
C GLN A 195 7.71 17.19 -7.56
N ALA A 196 6.53 17.46 -8.12
CA ALA A 196 6.30 18.64 -8.95
C ALA A 196 6.69 19.94 -8.20
N GLY A 197 7.54 20.75 -8.84
CA GLY A 197 8.08 21.99 -8.26
C GLY A 197 9.30 21.83 -7.35
N TYR A 198 9.79 20.60 -7.13
CA TYR A 198 10.97 20.30 -6.31
C TYR A 198 12.04 19.49 -7.05
N GLU A 199 12.03 19.53 -8.38
CA GLU A 199 12.95 18.83 -9.27
C GLU A 199 14.40 19.30 -9.06
N THR A 200 14.58 20.61 -8.86
CA THR A 200 15.90 21.22 -8.59
C THR A 200 16.50 20.72 -7.28
N SER A 201 15.64 20.44 -6.29
CA SER A 201 16.01 19.89 -5.00
C SER A 201 16.05 18.35 -5.01
N LYS A 202 15.71 17.72 -6.14
CA LYS A 202 15.68 16.26 -6.35
C LYS A 202 14.91 15.51 -5.27
N LEU A 203 13.78 16.08 -4.83
CA LEU A 203 12.92 15.41 -3.87
C LEU A 203 12.11 14.35 -4.61
N ASN A 204 12.34 13.08 -4.30
CA ASN A 204 11.61 11.97 -4.89
C ASN A 204 10.15 11.98 -4.46
N LEU A 205 9.27 11.54 -5.36
CA LEU A 205 7.94 11.07 -5.01
C LEU A 205 8.03 9.56 -4.75
N ASP A 206 7.77 9.16 -3.52
CA ASP A 206 7.65 7.76 -3.12
C ASP A 206 6.28 7.54 -2.51
N VAL A 207 5.54 6.60 -3.07
CA VAL A 207 4.18 6.26 -2.63
C VAL A 207 4.18 5.35 -1.39
N HIS A 208 5.32 4.74 -1.05
CA HIS A 208 5.48 3.93 0.14
C HIS A 208 5.85 4.75 1.38
N PHE A 209 5.68 4.11 2.53
CA PHE A 209 5.95 4.60 3.88
C PHE A 209 5.27 5.94 4.17
N SER A 210 4.04 6.10 3.68
CA SER A 210 3.25 7.32 3.85
C SER A 210 1.76 7.04 3.67
N TRP A 211 0.93 8.05 3.95
CA TRP A 211 -0.51 8.02 3.67
C TRP A 211 -0.89 7.82 2.19
N LEU A 212 0.06 7.82 1.25
CA LEU A 212 -0.19 7.58 -0.18
C LEU A 212 -0.21 6.09 -0.54
N PHE A 213 0.24 5.22 0.38
CA PHE A 213 0.37 3.78 0.17
C PHE A 213 -0.92 3.15 -0.36
N PHE A 214 -2.02 3.29 0.38
CA PHE A 214 -3.31 2.73 -0.02
C PHE A 214 -3.88 3.35 -1.31
N PRO A 215 -4.09 4.68 -1.42
CA PRO A 215 -4.74 5.25 -2.60
C PRO A 215 -3.97 5.00 -3.89
N PHE A 216 -2.63 5.03 -3.87
CA PHE A 216 -1.84 4.70 -5.05
C PHE A 216 -2.10 3.26 -5.53
N HIS A 217 -1.99 2.27 -4.63
CA HIS A 217 -2.17 0.86 -5.01
C HIS A 217 -3.60 0.55 -5.44
N ILE A 218 -4.61 1.25 -4.90
CA ILE A 218 -5.99 1.14 -5.38
C ILE A 218 -6.12 1.61 -6.82
N TRP A 219 -5.61 2.79 -7.14
CA TRP A 219 -5.66 3.30 -8.51
C TRP A 219 -4.84 2.46 -9.48
N TYR A 220 -3.69 1.96 -9.03
CA TYR A 220 -2.87 1.05 -9.81
C TYR A 220 -3.63 -0.23 -10.17
N LEU A 221 -4.24 -0.89 -9.17
CA LEU A 221 -5.07 -2.07 -9.42
C LEU A 221 -6.32 -1.75 -10.24
N TYR A 222 -6.91 -0.57 -10.08
CA TYR A 222 -8.08 -0.15 -10.83
C TYR A 222 -7.81 -0.13 -12.35
N PHE A 223 -6.74 0.53 -12.79
CA PHE A 223 -6.40 0.57 -14.20
C PHE A 223 -5.87 -0.77 -14.71
N PHE A 224 -5.05 -1.47 -13.91
CA PHE A 224 -4.55 -2.80 -14.25
C PHE A 224 -5.70 -3.81 -14.46
N GLU A 225 -6.71 -3.82 -13.59
CA GLU A 225 -7.90 -4.68 -13.73
C GLU A 225 -8.70 -4.37 -15.01
N ARG A 226 -8.83 -3.10 -15.39
CA ARG A 226 -9.52 -2.69 -16.63
C ARG A 226 -8.76 -3.09 -17.89
N ILE A 227 -7.43 -3.06 -17.83
CA ILE A 227 -6.60 -3.62 -18.91
C ILE A 227 -6.86 -5.13 -19.02
N PHE A 228 -6.94 -5.85 -17.89
CA PHE A 228 -7.30 -7.26 -17.87
C PHE A 228 -8.69 -7.53 -18.46
N GLN A 229 -9.72 -6.74 -18.10
CA GLN A 229 -11.07 -6.87 -18.67
C GLN A 229 -11.07 -6.80 -20.20
N LYS A 230 -10.27 -5.89 -20.78
CA LYS A 230 -10.10 -5.78 -22.23
C LYS A 230 -9.52 -7.04 -22.86
N TYR A 231 -8.48 -7.64 -22.26
CA TYR A 231 -7.82 -8.82 -22.82
C TYR A 231 -8.50 -10.15 -22.45
N ALA A 232 -9.27 -10.17 -21.37
CA ALA A 232 -10.17 -11.26 -21.01
C ALA A 232 -11.37 -11.33 -21.97
N ASP A 233 -11.75 -10.19 -22.57
CA ASP A 233 -13.04 -9.99 -23.26
C ASP A 233 -14.21 -10.21 -22.30
N ASP A 234 -14.09 -9.61 -21.11
CA ASP A 234 -15.03 -9.74 -20.01
C ASP A 234 -14.97 -8.48 -19.14
N ASP A 235 -15.99 -7.62 -19.24
CA ASP A 235 -16.10 -6.39 -18.45
C ASP A 235 -16.45 -6.65 -16.98
N THR A 236 -16.78 -7.89 -16.62
CA THR A 236 -17.00 -8.34 -15.26
C THR A 236 -15.78 -8.99 -14.61
N PHE A 237 -14.69 -9.16 -15.36
CA PHE A 237 -13.46 -9.72 -14.82
C PHE A 237 -12.91 -8.86 -13.67
N THR A 238 -12.44 -9.53 -12.63
CA THR A 238 -11.79 -8.91 -11.47
C THR A 238 -10.56 -9.68 -11.08
N ILE A 239 -9.50 -9.01 -10.61
CA ILE A 239 -8.31 -9.69 -10.09
C ILE A 239 -8.67 -10.39 -8.77
N PRO A 240 -8.22 -11.63 -8.53
CA PRO A 240 -8.56 -12.33 -7.31
C PRO A 240 -7.71 -11.77 -6.17
N PHE A 241 -8.25 -11.73 -4.95
CA PHE A 241 -7.48 -11.32 -3.79
C PHE A 241 -6.89 -12.55 -3.08
N TRP A 242 -5.61 -12.49 -2.71
CA TRP A 242 -4.98 -13.51 -1.88
C TRP A 242 -5.49 -13.33 -0.44
N ASN A 243 -6.44 -14.17 -0.03
CA ASN A 243 -7.14 -14.05 1.25
C ASN A 243 -6.31 -14.52 2.47
N TRP A 244 -5.10 -13.97 2.65
CA TRP A 244 -4.20 -14.33 3.75
C TRP A 244 -4.70 -13.90 5.15
N ALA A 245 -5.82 -13.16 5.23
CA ALA A 245 -6.52 -12.87 6.47
C ALA A 245 -7.46 -14.01 6.93
N ASN A 246 -7.68 -15.03 6.08
CA ASN A 246 -8.50 -16.20 6.38
C ASN A 246 -7.62 -17.47 6.36
N PRO A 247 -7.78 -18.40 7.31
CA PRO A 247 -6.96 -19.63 7.37
C PRO A 247 -6.87 -20.41 6.06
N TYR A 248 -7.98 -20.53 5.31
CA TYR A 248 -8.00 -21.26 4.03
C TYR A 248 -7.24 -20.54 2.92
N GLY A 249 -7.09 -19.21 3.02
CA GLY A 249 -6.34 -18.38 2.08
C GLY A 249 -4.92 -18.05 2.54
N MET A 250 -4.42 -18.61 3.64
CA MET A 250 -3.04 -18.36 4.13
C MET A 250 -1.98 -19.18 3.38
N PHE A 251 -2.36 -20.22 2.65
CA PHE A 251 -1.41 -20.93 1.79
C PHE A 251 -1.12 -20.12 0.53
N PHE A 252 0.05 -20.37 -0.08
CA PHE A 252 0.35 -19.80 -1.39
C PHE A 252 -0.72 -20.24 -2.40
N PRO A 253 -1.35 -19.34 -3.19
CA PRO A 253 -2.48 -19.73 -4.02
C PRO A 253 -2.02 -20.65 -5.17
N SER A 254 -2.64 -21.83 -5.26
CA SER A 254 -2.24 -22.89 -6.19
C SER A 254 -2.29 -22.50 -7.66
N ILE A 255 -3.14 -21.54 -8.03
CA ILE A 255 -3.27 -21.02 -9.41
C ILE A 255 -1.97 -20.41 -9.97
N PHE A 256 -1.03 -20.04 -9.09
CA PHE A 256 0.27 -19.46 -9.46
C PHE A 256 1.41 -20.49 -9.51
N ILE A 257 1.22 -21.74 -9.07
CA ILE A 257 2.30 -22.72 -8.89
C ILE A 257 2.72 -23.37 -10.22
N ASP A 258 1.76 -23.77 -11.04
CA ASP A 258 1.98 -24.51 -12.29
C ASP A 258 2.94 -23.78 -13.25
N SER A 259 4.13 -24.34 -13.47
CA SER A 259 5.19 -23.73 -14.29
C SER A 259 4.85 -23.60 -15.78
N SER A 260 3.84 -24.33 -16.27
CA SER A 260 3.33 -24.16 -17.63
C SER A 260 2.34 -23.00 -17.76
N SER A 261 1.87 -22.45 -16.64
CA SER A 261 0.91 -21.35 -16.58
C SER A 261 1.58 -20.01 -16.88
N PRO A 262 0.91 -19.08 -17.61
CA PRO A 262 1.40 -17.70 -17.76
C PRO A 262 1.45 -16.93 -16.42
N LEU A 263 0.77 -17.45 -15.39
CA LEU A 263 0.73 -16.91 -14.03
C LEU A 263 1.95 -17.30 -13.19
N HIS A 264 2.77 -18.23 -13.68
CA HIS A 264 3.98 -18.65 -13.00
C HIS A 264 5.04 -17.55 -13.02
N ASP A 265 5.85 -17.56 -11.97
CA ASP A 265 7.09 -16.81 -11.85
C ASP A 265 8.14 -17.73 -11.23
N SER A 266 9.32 -17.77 -11.85
CA SER A 266 10.44 -18.58 -11.40
C SER A 266 11.23 -17.95 -10.25
N LEU A 267 11.12 -16.63 -10.06
CA LEU A 267 11.83 -15.88 -9.01
C LEU A 267 10.97 -15.78 -7.76
N ARG A 268 10.63 -16.95 -7.19
CA ARG A 268 9.90 -17.10 -5.93
C ARG A 268 10.63 -18.05 -5.02
N ASN A 269 10.48 -17.87 -3.71
CA ASN A 269 10.97 -18.86 -2.75
C ASN A 269 10.25 -20.21 -2.94
N SER A 270 10.94 -21.17 -3.55
CA SER A 270 10.39 -22.50 -3.85
C SER A 270 10.03 -23.30 -2.58
N ASN A 271 10.71 -23.04 -1.46
CA ASN A 271 10.44 -23.68 -0.16
C ASN A 271 9.10 -23.24 0.44
N HIS A 272 8.52 -22.16 -0.05
CA HIS A 272 7.32 -21.54 0.49
C HIS A 272 6.03 -21.94 -0.25
N LEU A 273 6.12 -22.44 -1.48
CA LEU A 273 4.95 -22.74 -2.32
C LEU A 273 3.99 -23.79 -1.74
N THR A 274 4.43 -24.59 -0.76
CA THR A 274 3.62 -25.60 -0.06
C THR A 274 3.38 -25.29 1.41
N LYS A 275 3.89 -24.16 1.92
CA LYS A 275 3.79 -23.76 3.33
C LYS A 275 2.65 -22.79 3.55
N VAL A 276 2.23 -22.69 4.80
CA VAL A 276 1.39 -21.58 5.26
C VAL A 276 2.26 -20.32 5.32
N LEU A 277 1.75 -19.21 4.79
CA LEU A 277 2.38 -17.89 4.86
C LEU A 277 2.62 -17.50 6.32
N ASP A 278 3.80 -16.99 6.65
CA ASP A 278 4.07 -16.35 7.93
C ASP A 278 3.91 -14.84 7.80
N LEU A 279 2.82 -14.28 8.34
CA LEU A 279 2.56 -12.84 8.31
C LEU A 279 3.53 -12.03 9.19
N ASN A 280 4.40 -12.69 9.95
CA ASN A 280 5.49 -12.05 10.69
C ASN A 280 6.87 -12.42 10.14
N TYR A 281 6.97 -12.97 8.93
CA TYR A 281 8.23 -13.43 8.34
C TYR A 281 9.30 -12.32 8.33
N LYS A 282 10.51 -12.66 8.78
CA LYS A 282 11.65 -11.71 8.91
C LYS A 282 12.87 -12.10 8.08
N GLY A 283 12.73 -13.00 7.10
CA GLY A 283 13.83 -13.55 6.33
C GLY A 283 14.39 -14.87 6.88
N THR A 284 13.68 -15.51 7.81
CA THR A 284 14.05 -16.84 8.31
C THR A 284 12.79 -17.60 8.64
N ASP A 285 12.74 -18.85 8.21
CA ASP A 285 11.59 -19.73 8.44
C ASP A 285 11.42 -20.04 9.92
N THR A 286 10.18 -20.00 10.36
CA THR A 286 9.82 -20.51 11.68
C THR A 286 9.87 -22.04 11.72
N SER A 287 10.27 -22.59 12.87
CA SER A 287 10.15 -24.03 13.16
C SER A 287 8.78 -24.40 13.75
N ASP A 288 7.87 -23.43 13.86
CA ASP A 288 6.52 -23.62 14.38
C ASP A 288 5.67 -24.54 13.49
N SER A 289 4.73 -25.26 14.12
CA SER A 289 3.74 -26.04 13.38
C SER A 289 2.80 -25.14 12.55
N THR A 290 2.24 -25.67 11.46
CA THR A 290 1.24 -24.96 10.63
C THR A 290 0.11 -24.33 11.43
N ILE A 291 -0.42 -25.05 12.43
CA ILE A 291 -1.52 -24.56 13.29
C ILE A 291 -1.06 -23.37 14.14
N THR A 292 0.18 -23.40 14.63
CA THR A 292 0.77 -22.29 15.39
C THR A 292 0.94 -21.05 14.51
N VAL A 293 1.45 -21.22 13.28
CA VAL A 293 1.58 -20.12 12.31
C VAL A 293 0.22 -19.51 11.98
N ILE A 294 -0.81 -20.32 11.73
CA ILE A 294 -2.18 -19.82 11.50
C ILE A 294 -2.68 -18.99 12.68
N LYS A 295 -2.50 -19.46 13.92
CA LYS A 295 -2.90 -18.70 15.12
C LYS A 295 -2.13 -17.38 15.22
N ASN A 296 -0.83 -17.40 14.99
CA ASN A 296 0.02 -16.21 15.00
C ASN A 296 -0.41 -15.20 13.93
N ASN A 297 -0.74 -15.66 12.72
CA ASN A 297 -1.27 -14.83 11.65
C ASN A 297 -2.57 -14.14 12.03
N LEU A 298 -3.53 -14.87 12.62
CA LEU A 298 -4.80 -14.29 13.08
C LEU A 298 -4.58 -13.24 14.17
N ILE A 299 -3.65 -13.48 15.10
CA ILE A 299 -3.25 -12.50 16.12
C ILE A 299 -2.62 -11.27 15.46
N THR A 300 -1.74 -11.46 14.47
CA THR A 300 -1.15 -10.36 13.70
C THR A 300 -2.23 -9.55 13.01
N MET A 301 -3.18 -10.19 12.33
CA MET A 301 -4.29 -9.49 11.68
C MET A 301 -5.13 -8.69 12.67
N TYR A 302 -5.49 -9.26 13.81
CA TYR A 302 -6.21 -8.52 14.85
C TYR A 302 -5.39 -7.33 15.36
N LYS A 303 -4.09 -7.52 15.59
CA LYS A 303 -3.22 -6.42 16.02
C LYS A 303 -3.20 -5.29 15.01
N GLN A 304 -2.99 -5.62 13.74
CA GLN A 304 -2.80 -4.66 12.67
C GLN A 304 -4.11 -3.98 12.26
N MET A 305 -5.23 -4.71 12.19
CA MET A 305 -6.52 -4.14 11.79
C MET A 305 -7.25 -3.41 12.92
N VAL A 306 -7.00 -3.77 14.19
CA VAL A 306 -7.77 -3.26 15.33
C VAL A 306 -6.89 -2.46 16.28
N THR A 307 -5.93 -3.10 16.94
CA THR A 307 -5.23 -2.46 18.07
C THR A 307 -4.19 -1.42 17.65
N GLN A 308 -3.63 -1.56 16.44
CA GLN A 308 -2.60 -0.66 15.89
C GLN A 308 -3.15 0.28 14.81
N SER A 309 -4.46 0.24 14.56
CA SER A 309 -5.12 1.05 13.53
C SER A 309 -6.27 1.86 14.11
N THR A 310 -6.02 2.48 15.27
CA THR A 310 -7.02 3.26 15.99
C THR A 310 -7.24 4.66 15.42
N THR A 311 -6.41 5.09 14.46
CA THR A 311 -6.48 6.41 13.79
C THR A 311 -6.11 6.27 12.32
N ALA A 312 -6.50 7.25 11.50
CA ALA A 312 -6.10 7.34 10.09
C ALA A 312 -4.58 7.23 9.91
N THR A 313 -3.80 8.01 10.67
CA THR A 313 -2.33 7.98 10.62
C THR A 313 -1.75 6.61 10.97
N ALA A 314 -2.35 5.91 11.93
CA ALA A 314 -1.88 4.59 12.32
C ALA A 314 -2.19 3.52 11.27
N PHE A 315 -3.30 3.64 10.55
CA PHE A 315 -3.70 2.70 9.50
C PHE A 315 -3.04 3.00 8.14
N PHE A 316 -3.16 4.23 7.65
CA PHE A 316 -2.67 4.65 6.32
C PHE A 316 -1.20 5.00 6.30
N GLY A 317 -0.63 5.48 7.41
CA GLY A 317 0.71 6.03 7.48
C GLY A 317 0.72 7.54 7.71
N LYS A 318 1.93 8.09 7.86
CA LYS A 318 2.13 9.50 8.19
C LYS A 318 1.83 10.42 6.99
N PRO A 319 1.40 11.66 7.28
CA PRO A 319 1.29 12.69 6.26
C PRO A 319 2.57 12.90 5.46
N PHE A 320 2.44 12.96 4.14
CA PHE A 320 3.50 13.25 3.19
C PHE A 320 3.04 14.38 2.27
N ARG A 321 3.76 15.50 2.29
CA ARG A 321 3.41 16.74 1.57
C ARG A 321 4.55 17.15 0.66
N ALA A 322 4.23 17.94 -0.36
CA ALA A 322 5.24 18.48 -1.26
C ALA A 322 6.30 19.27 -0.48
N GLY A 323 7.57 19.08 -0.84
CA GLY A 323 8.73 19.64 -0.15
C GLY A 323 9.24 18.82 1.03
N ASN A 324 8.57 17.71 1.40
CA ASN A 324 9.08 16.79 2.41
C ASN A 324 9.98 15.71 1.78
N ALA A 325 10.89 15.15 2.59
CA ALA A 325 11.58 13.92 2.21
C ALA A 325 10.62 12.73 2.21
N SER A 326 10.83 11.79 1.29
CA SER A 326 10.05 10.55 1.18
C SER A 326 10.10 9.69 2.45
N GLY A 327 9.06 8.88 2.63
CA GLY A 327 8.95 7.90 3.70
C GLY A 327 8.83 8.45 5.13
N PRO A 328 7.88 9.37 5.41
CA PRO A 328 7.68 9.91 6.77
C PRO A 328 7.27 8.84 7.81
N GLY A 329 6.66 7.74 7.38
CA GLY A 329 6.36 6.56 8.19
C GLY A 329 5.16 5.77 7.67
N ALA A 330 5.33 4.46 7.53
CA ALA A 330 4.29 3.54 7.11
C ALA A 330 3.15 3.38 8.12
N GLY A 331 1.98 3.01 7.60
CA GLY A 331 0.85 2.55 8.39
C GLY A 331 0.99 1.10 8.83
N SER A 332 0.08 0.66 9.69
CA SER A 332 0.03 -0.69 10.28
C SER A 332 0.15 -1.78 9.21
N ILE A 333 -0.75 -1.79 8.22
CA ILE A 333 -0.81 -2.82 7.17
C ILE A 333 0.42 -2.83 6.28
N GLU A 334 0.94 -1.65 5.93
CA GLU A 334 2.15 -1.53 5.12
C GLU A 334 3.36 -2.12 5.84
N THR A 335 3.50 -1.86 7.15
CA THR A 335 4.56 -2.46 7.97
C THR A 335 4.38 -3.97 8.16
N THR A 336 3.16 -4.41 8.44
CA THR A 336 2.80 -5.81 8.65
C THR A 336 1.29 -5.97 8.40
N PRO A 337 0.85 -6.89 7.53
CA PRO A 337 1.65 -7.96 6.94
C PRO A 337 2.18 -7.68 5.53
N HIS A 338 1.89 -6.54 4.89
CA HIS A 338 2.28 -6.25 3.50
C HIS A 338 3.77 -6.53 3.25
N THR A 339 4.66 -5.89 4.02
CA THR A 339 6.12 -6.09 3.90
C THR A 339 6.51 -7.55 4.10
N ASN A 340 5.84 -8.27 5.01
CA ASN A 340 6.16 -9.66 5.32
C ASN A 340 5.79 -10.59 4.15
N VAL A 341 4.65 -10.37 3.49
CA VAL A 341 4.26 -11.18 2.33
C VAL A 341 5.23 -10.99 1.18
N HIS A 342 5.63 -9.74 0.88
CA HIS A 342 6.65 -9.44 -0.12
C HIS A 342 7.94 -10.23 0.13
N ARG A 343 8.48 -10.16 1.35
CA ARG A 343 9.71 -10.87 1.74
C ARG A 343 9.55 -12.40 1.73
N TRP A 344 8.36 -12.89 2.07
CA TRP A 344 8.10 -14.34 2.11
C TRP A 344 7.98 -14.92 0.69
N VAL A 345 7.43 -14.19 -0.27
CA VAL A 345 7.31 -14.70 -1.66
C VAL A 345 8.60 -14.54 -2.46
N GLY A 346 9.34 -13.45 -2.26
CA GLY A 346 10.58 -13.15 -3.01
C GLY A 346 11.60 -14.29 -2.99
N SER A 347 12.44 -14.36 -4.02
CA SER A 347 13.40 -15.46 -4.20
C SER A 347 14.35 -15.64 -3.01
N GLU A 348 14.90 -16.84 -2.90
CA GLU A 348 15.93 -17.13 -1.90
C GLU A 348 17.23 -16.36 -2.23
N PRO A 349 18.07 -16.07 -1.21
CA PRO A 349 19.40 -15.54 -1.44
C PRO A 349 20.20 -16.43 -2.40
N GLY A 350 20.75 -15.83 -3.45
CA GLY A 350 21.53 -16.54 -4.46
C GLY A 350 20.75 -17.00 -5.70
N GLU A 351 19.42 -16.94 -5.68
CA GLU A 351 18.59 -17.08 -6.89
C GLU A 351 18.50 -15.74 -7.65
N ALA A 352 18.51 -14.63 -6.92
CA ALA A 352 18.61 -13.27 -7.42
C ALA A 352 19.28 -12.35 -6.37
N ASP A 353 19.61 -11.11 -6.75
CA ASP A 353 20.48 -10.22 -5.96
C ASP A 353 19.79 -9.61 -4.74
N HIS A 354 18.47 -9.39 -4.80
CA HIS A 354 17.71 -8.63 -3.80
C HIS A 354 16.36 -9.26 -3.43
N GLY A 355 16.18 -10.56 -3.70
CA GLY A 355 14.94 -11.29 -3.41
C GLY A 355 13.86 -11.04 -4.45
N GLU A 356 14.26 -10.75 -5.69
CA GLU A 356 13.36 -10.62 -6.83
C GLU A 356 12.43 -11.85 -6.96
N ASP A 357 11.23 -11.74 -7.49
CA ASP A 357 10.59 -10.48 -7.88
C ASP A 357 9.89 -9.83 -6.67
N MET A 358 9.08 -10.58 -5.91
CA MET A 358 8.26 -10.01 -4.83
C MET A 358 9.03 -9.38 -3.65
N GLY A 359 10.30 -9.72 -3.42
CA GLY A 359 11.06 -9.26 -2.26
C GLY A 359 11.60 -7.82 -2.36
N THR A 360 11.49 -7.18 -3.53
CA THR A 360 11.98 -5.82 -3.77
C THR A 360 11.04 -5.02 -4.67
N PHE A 361 10.89 -3.72 -4.41
CA PHE A 361 9.85 -2.92 -5.06
C PHE A 361 10.02 -2.80 -6.57
N TYR A 362 11.26 -2.67 -7.06
CA TYR A 362 11.49 -2.41 -8.49
C TYR A 362 11.06 -3.57 -9.40
N SER A 363 10.94 -4.77 -8.83
CA SER A 363 10.63 -5.99 -9.59
C SER A 363 9.35 -6.69 -9.14
N ALA A 364 8.80 -6.38 -7.96
CA ALA A 364 7.60 -7.06 -7.43
C ALA A 364 6.44 -7.15 -8.42
N GLY A 365 6.19 -6.10 -9.22
CA GLY A 365 5.12 -6.09 -10.23
C GLY A 365 5.30 -7.08 -11.39
N ARG A 366 6.47 -7.72 -11.51
CA ARG A 366 6.76 -8.76 -12.53
C ARG A 366 6.18 -10.12 -12.15
N ASP A 367 5.87 -10.33 -10.86
CA ASP A 367 5.17 -11.52 -10.39
C ASP A 367 3.64 -11.29 -10.41
N PRO A 368 2.83 -12.09 -11.14
CA PRO A 368 1.37 -11.97 -11.12
C PRO A 368 0.72 -12.06 -9.72
N VAL A 369 1.36 -12.70 -8.73
CA VAL A 369 0.84 -12.79 -7.36
C VAL A 369 0.88 -11.44 -6.63
N PHE A 370 1.72 -10.50 -7.06
CA PHE A 370 1.77 -9.12 -6.55
C PHE A 370 0.39 -8.48 -6.56
N TYR A 371 -0.30 -8.55 -7.69
CA TYR A 371 -1.60 -7.92 -7.88
C TYR A 371 -2.68 -8.59 -7.02
N SER A 372 -2.58 -9.90 -6.80
CA SER A 372 -3.48 -10.62 -5.88
C SER A 372 -3.20 -10.32 -4.41
N HIS A 373 -1.93 -10.14 -4.03
CA HIS A 373 -1.54 -9.68 -2.71
C HIS A 373 -2.11 -8.29 -2.44
N HIS A 374 -1.85 -7.34 -3.34
CA HIS A 374 -2.32 -5.95 -3.23
C HIS A 374 -3.84 -5.84 -3.33
N ALA A 375 -4.52 -6.72 -4.06
CA ALA A 375 -5.99 -6.77 -4.04
C ALA A 375 -6.55 -7.12 -2.64
N ASN A 376 -5.83 -7.90 -1.83
CA ASN A 376 -6.21 -8.12 -0.44
C ASN A 376 -5.77 -6.97 0.47
N VAL A 377 -4.67 -6.26 0.17
CA VAL A 377 -4.29 -5.02 0.86
C VAL A 377 -5.38 -3.95 0.66
N ASP A 378 -5.81 -3.70 -0.58
CA ASP A 378 -6.96 -2.83 -0.90
C ASP A 378 -8.22 -3.25 -0.12
N ARG A 379 -8.52 -4.56 -0.09
CA ARG A 379 -9.61 -5.10 0.72
C ARG A 379 -9.48 -4.77 2.21
N MET A 380 -8.26 -4.64 2.76
CA MET A 380 -8.08 -4.26 4.17
C MET A 380 -8.60 -2.85 4.46
N TRP A 381 -8.48 -1.89 3.53
CA TRP A 381 -9.07 -0.57 3.73
C TRP A 381 -10.58 -0.68 3.90
N ASN A 382 -11.26 -1.35 2.97
CA ASN A 382 -12.72 -1.56 3.06
C ASN A 382 -13.14 -2.25 4.37
N LEU A 383 -12.38 -3.24 4.84
CA LEU A 383 -12.66 -3.89 6.12
C LEU A 383 -12.44 -2.94 7.30
N TRP A 384 -11.37 -2.17 7.30
CA TRP A 384 -11.08 -1.22 8.39
C TRP A 384 -12.15 -0.13 8.49
N ASP A 385 -12.62 0.39 7.36
CA ASP A 385 -13.75 1.33 7.29
C ASP A 385 -15.01 0.72 7.91
N SER A 386 -15.32 -0.55 7.57
CA SER A 386 -16.47 -1.27 8.15
C SER A 386 -16.36 -1.51 9.67
N LEU A 387 -15.15 -1.45 10.23
CA LEU A 387 -14.88 -1.54 11.67
C LEU A 387 -14.95 -0.16 12.37
N GLY A 388 -15.38 0.88 11.67
CA GLY A 388 -15.48 2.25 12.19
C GLY A 388 -14.22 3.08 12.00
N GLY A 389 -13.33 2.67 11.09
CA GLY A 389 -12.20 3.49 10.64
C GLY A 389 -12.63 4.84 10.10
N GLN A 390 -11.75 5.83 10.16
CA GLN A 390 -11.99 7.17 9.63
C GLN A 390 -10.88 7.58 8.67
N ASN A 391 -11.24 7.87 7.43
CA ASN A 391 -10.29 8.34 6.41
C ASN A 391 -9.76 9.74 6.72
N PHE A 392 -8.65 10.11 6.09
CA PHE A 392 -8.18 11.50 6.12
C PHE A 392 -9.18 12.42 5.40
N ASN A 393 -9.38 13.61 5.97
CA ASN A 393 -10.09 14.73 5.36
C ASN A 393 -9.13 15.88 4.97
N ASP A 394 -7.82 15.62 5.06
CA ASP A 394 -6.76 16.58 4.78
C ASP A 394 -6.72 16.87 3.27
N SER A 395 -6.72 18.16 2.90
CA SER A 395 -6.71 18.58 1.51
C SER A 395 -5.46 18.16 0.74
N ASP A 396 -4.31 18.03 1.41
CA ASP A 396 -3.07 17.61 0.75
C ASP A 396 -3.13 16.14 0.38
N TRP A 397 -3.77 15.32 1.21
CA TRP A 397 -4.03 13.92 0.89
C TRP A 397 -5.09 13.78 -0.22
N LEU A 398 -6.22 14.48 -0.08
CA LEU A 398 -7.34 14.40 -1.04
C LEU A 398 -6.97 14.91 -2.44
N ASN A 399 -6.11 15.93 -2.53
CA ASN A 399 -5.69 16.53 -3.80
C ASN A 399 -4.36 15.95 -4.32
N SER A 400 -3.75 14.98 -3.63
CA SER A 400 -2.60 14.27 -4.18
C SER A 400 -3.02 13.45 -5.41
N SER A 401 -2.16 13.39 -6.42
CA SER A 401 -2.50 12.81 -7.73
C SER A 401 -1.42 11.88 -8.25
N PHE A 402 -1.85 10.93 -9.09
CA PHE A 402 -1.02 9.91 -9.73
C PHE A 402 -1.34 9.85 -11.22
N TYR A 403 -0.50 9.13 -11.97
CA TYR A 403 -0.61 8.95 -13.42
C TYR A 403 -0.53 7.48 -13.79
N PHE A 404 -1.41 7.04 -14.69
CA PHE A 404 -1.56 5.65 -15.12
C PHE A 404 -1.87 5.54 -16.60
#